data_AF-A0A5K1F852-F1
#
_entry.id   AF-A0A5K1F852-F1
#
_cell.length_a   1.000
_cell.length_b   1.000
_cell.length_c   1.000
_cell.angle_alpha   90.00
_cell.angle_beta   90.00
_cell.angle_gamma   90.00
#
_symmetry.space_group_name_H-M   'P 1'
#
loop_
_entity.id
_entity.type
_entity.pdbx_description
1 polymer ?
#
loop_
_entity_poly.entity_id
_entity_poly.type
_entity_poly.pdbx_seq_one_letter_code
_entity_poly.pdbx_strand_id
1 'polypeptide(L)' 'KQWKRMVTKATFVGPGFTRKPPKYERFIRPSALRFTKAHVTHPELKCTFNLEIIGVKKNPNGPMYTSLGVITRGTIIE' A
#
# COMPACT_ATOMS: atom_id res chain seq x y z
N LYS A 1 -17.47 -15.80 14.41
CA LYS A 1 -16.69 -14.60 14.86
C LYS A 1 -15.51 -14.28 13.92
N GLN A 2 -15.71 -14.31 12.59
CA GLN A 2 -14.62 -14.27 11.58
C GLN A 2 -14.88 -13.23 10.45
N TRP A 3 -15.37 -12.05 10.83
CA TRP A 3 -15.73 -10.99 9.88
C TRP A 3 -14.55 -10.05 9.56
N LYS A 4 -13.51 -10.04 10.41
CA LYS A 4 -12.27 -9.29 10.21
C LYS A 4 -11.32 -10.01 9.28
N ARG A 5 -10.63 -9.26 8.43
CA ARG A 5 -9.64 -9.74 7.46
C ARG A 5 -8.34 -8.94 7.63
N MET A 6 -7.23 -9.62 7.78
CA MET A 6 -5.90 -9.01 7.84
C MET A 6 -5.29 -8.99 6.43
N VAL A 7 -4.70 -7.86 6.06
CA VAL A 7 -3.88 -7.75 4.84
C VAL A 7 -2.48 -8.26 5.17
N THR A 8 -2.01 -9.25 4.41
CA THR A 8 -0.71 -9.90 4.59
C THR A 8 0.38 -9.37 3.65
N LYS A 9 0.01 -8.48 2.72
CA LYS A 9 0.88 -7.90 1.71
C LYS A 9 1.34 -6.50 2.10
N ALA A 10 2.39 -6.00 1.46
CA ALA A 10 2.82 -4.61 1.59
C ALA A 10 1.68 -3.65 1.26
N THR A 11 1.59 -2.55 2.00
CA THR A 11 0.55 -1.54 1.85
C THR A 11 1.15 -0.15 1.89
N PHE A 12 0.59 0.76 1.11
CA PHE A 12 0.77 2.19 1.28
C PHE A 12 -0.46 2.75 2.01
N VAL A 13 -0.19 3.68 2.90
CA VAL A 13 -1.20 4.40 3.66
C VAL A 13 -0.73 5.84 3.75
N GLY A 14 -1.55 6.78 3.28
CA GLY A 14 -1.18 8.20 3.27
C GLY A 14 -0.92 8.78 4.67
N PRO A 15 -0.20 9.92 4.76
CA PRO A 15 0.28 10.49 6.02
C PRO A 15 -0.85 10.88 7.00
N GLY A 16 -2.05 11.17 6.50
CA GLY A 16 -3.22 11.53 7.32
C GLY A 16 -4.07 10.34 7.80
N PHE A 17 -3.62 9.10 7.66
CA PHE A 17 -4.47 7.95 7.98
C PHE A 17 -4.68 7.73 9.48
N THR A 18 -5.94 7.86 9.88
CA THR A 18 -6.41 7.48 11.22
C THR A 18 -7.14 6.14 11.16
N ARG A 19 -6.83 5.23 12.10
CA ARG A 19 -7.52 3.94 12.17
C ARG A 19 -8.97 4.12 12.62
N LYS A 20 -9.87 3.37 12.00
CA LYS A 20 -11.26 3.28 12.47
C LYS A 20 -11.31 2.54 13.81
N PRO A 21 -12.30 2.80 14.67
CA PRO A 21 -12.46 2.06 15.92
C PRO A 21 -12.52 0.54 15.67
N PRO A 22 -11.98 -0.30 16.56
CA PRO A 22 -11.86 -1.74 16.34
C PRO A 22 -13.18 -2.47 16.03
N LYS A 23 -14.32 -1.90 16.47
CA LYS A 23 -15.66 -2.43 16.20
C LYS A 23 -16.08 -2.29 14.73
N TYR A 24 -15.56 -1.32 14.00
CA TYR A 24 -15.93 -1.02 12.60
C TYR A 24 -14.81 -1.36 11.59
N GLU A 25 -13.61 -1.69 12.06
CA GLU A 25 -12.48 -2.06 11.20
C GLU A 25 -12.62 -3.51 10.71
N ARG A 26 -13.02 -3.67 9.44
CA ARG A 26 -13.09 -4.97 8.76
C ARG A 26 -11.74 -5.41 8.18
N PHE A 27 -11.03 -4.50 7.53
CA PHE A 27 -9.73 -4.76 6.90
C PHE A 27 -8.61 -4.15 7.72
N ILE A 28 -7.76 -5.00 8.29
CA ILE A 28 -6.64 -4.60 9.14
C ILE A 28 -5.39 -4.52 8.27
N ARG A 29 -4.71 -3.37 8.31
CA ARG A 29 -3.40 -3.14 7.66
C ARG A 29 -2.34 -3.01 8.75
N PRO A 30 -1.55 -4.06 9.05
CA PRO A 30 -0.53 -4.02 10.10
C PRO A 30 0.52 -2.93 9.82
N SER A 31 0.96 -2.20 10.84
CA SER A 31 1.94 -1.11 10.67
C SER A 31 3.27 -1.59 10.11
N ALA A 32 3.72 -2.80 10.45
CA ALA A 32 4.96 -3.39 9.93
C ALA A 32 4.93 -3.65 8.42
N LEU A 33 3.74 -3.70 7.81
CA LEU A 33 3.57 -3.88 6.36
C LEU A 33 3.23 -2.57 5.65
N ARG A 34 3.32 -1.42 6.35
CA ARG A 34 3.11 -0.11 5.76
C ARG A 34 4.43 0.48 5.32
N PHE A 35 4.56 0.71 4.03
CA PHE A 35 5.74 1.33 3.44
C PHE A 35 5.38 2.72 2.92
N THR A 36 6.25 3.69 3.17
CA THR A 36 6.11 5.08 2.72
C THR A 36 7.12 5.47 1.66
N LYS A 37 8.14 4.63 1.42
CA LYS A 37 9.19 4.86 0.42
C LYS A 37 9.33 3.66 -0.51
N ALA A 38 9.76 3.92 -1.73
CA ALA A 38 10.03 2.93 -2.75
C ALA A 38 11.42 3.13 -3.35
N HIS A 39 12.10 2.02 -3.61
CA HIS A 39 13.30 2.01 -4.43
C HIS A 39 12.89 2.04 -5.90
N VAL A 40 13.16 3.16 -6.57
CA VAL A 40 12.81 3.39 -7.97
C VAL A 40 14.10 3.42 -8.80
N THR A 41 14.20 2.54 -9.78
CA THR A 41 15.35 2.50 -10.70
C THR A 41 14.99 3.20 -12.00
N HIS A 42 15.79 4.18 -12.40
CA HIS A 42 15.63 4.82 -13.71
C HIS A 42 16.39 4.01 -14.79
N PRO A 43 15.74 3.56 -15.86
CA PRO A 43 16.35 2.65 -16.84
C PRO A 43 17.52 3.26 -17.60
N GLU A 44 17.43 4.55 -17.96
CA GLU A 44 18.49 5.22 -18.75
C GLU A 44 19.72 5.57 -17.89
N LEU A 45 19.51 6.20 -16.73
CA LEU A 45 20.57 6.58 -15.79
C LEU A 45 21.20 5.38 -15.06
N LYS A 46 20.55 4.21 -15.03
CA LYS A 46 20.98 3.01 -14.29
C LYS A 46 21.26 3.26 -12.81
N CYS A 47 20.56 4.23 -12.22
CA CYS A 47 20.64 4.57 -10.80
C CYS A 47 19.32 4.24 -10.10
N THR A 48 19.43 3.88 -8.81
CA THR A 48 18.28 3.61 -7.94
C THR A 48 18.16 4.72 -6.90
N PHE A 49 16.96 5.26 -6.76
CA PHE A 49 16.61 6.31 -5.82
C PHE A 49 15.61 5.80 -4.78
N ASN A 50 15.74 6.25 -3.54
CA ASN A 50 14.79 5.95 -2.48
C ASN A 50 13.81 7.13 -2.35
N LEU A 51 12.69 7.05 -3.07
CA LEU A 51 11.71 8.13 -3.19
C LEU A 51 10.49 7.85 -2.31
N GLU A 52 9.80 8.91 -1.90
CA GLU A 52 8.56 8.80 -1.13
C GLU A 52 7.38 8.43 -2.04
N ILE A 53 6.51 7.56 -1.54
CA ILE A 53 5.27 7.18 -2.21
C ILE A 53 4.21 8.22 -1.86
N ILE A 54 3.57 8.79 -2.88
CA ILE A 54 2.46 9.72 -2.77
C ILE A 54 1.13 8.96 -2.80
N GLY A 55 1.02 7.93 -3.65
CA GLY A 55 -0.24 7.23 -3.87
C GLY A 55 -0.12 5.87 -4.57
N VAL A 56 -1.24 5.13 -4.56
CA VAL A 56 -1.40 3.89 -5.34
C VAL A 56 -2.47 4.14 -6.40
N LYS A 57 -2.05 4.18 -7.66
CA LYS A 57 -2.92 4.54 -8.79
C LYS A 57 -3.70 3.36 -9.32
N LYS A 58 -3.06 2.20 -9.49
CA LYS A 58 -3.68 1.00 -10.04
C LYS A 58 -3.02 -0.28 -9.55
N ASN A 59 -3.80 -1.20 -9.01
CA ASN A 59 -3.38 -2.57 -8.74
C ASN A 59 -4.01 -3.54 -9.77
N PRO A 60 -3.22 -4.45 -10.38
CA PRO A 60 -3.72 -5.42 -11.36
C PRO A 60 -4.72 -6.43 -10.76
N ASN A 61 -4.70 -6.66 -9.44
CA ASN A 61 -5.62 -7.59 -8.77
C ASN A 61 -7.01 -6.98 -8.50
N GLY A 62 -7.26 -5.75 -8.96
CA GLY A 62 -8.57 -5.12 -8.93
C GLY A 62 -8.65 -3.83 -8.09
N PRO A 63 -9.77 -3.08 -8.24
CA PRO A 63 -9.92 -1.75 -7.65
C PRO A 63 -9.93 -1.77 -6.12
N MET A 64 -10.42 -2.85 -5.50
CA MET A 64 -10.39 -3.00 -4.04
C MET A 64 -8.96 -2.94 -3.49
N TYR A 65 -7.99 -3.53 -4.19
CA TYR A 65 -6.60 -3.53 -3.75
C TYR A 65 -5.97 -2.15 -3.93
N THR A 66 -6.36 -1.43 -4.99
CA THR A 66 -6.01 -0.02 -5.17
C THR A 66 -6.54 0.83 -4.01
N SER A 67 -7.84 0.73 -3.67
CA SER A 67 -8.44 1.51 -2.55
C SER A 67 -7.84 1.17 -1.19
N LEU A 68 -7.44 -0.08 -0.96
CA LEU A 68 -6.76 -0.48 0.28
C LEU A 68 -5.27 -0.08 0.31
N GLY A 69 -4.72 0.36 -0.82
CA GLY A 69 -3.31 0.71 -0.97
C GLY A 69 -2.39 -0.52 -0.98
N VAL A 70 -2.87 -1.69 -1.40
CA VAL A 70 -2.06 -2.91 -1.45
C VAL A 70 -1.03 -2.80 -2.57
N ILE A 71 0.24 -3.06 -2.25
CA ILE A 71 1.35 -3.07 -3.19
C ILE A 71 1.68 -4.53 -3.52
N THR A 72 1.45 -4.90 -4.77
CA THR A 72 1.85 -6.19 -5.36
C THR A 72 2.69 -5.96 -6.61
N ARG A 73 3.31 -7.01 -7.14
CA ARG A 73 3.95 -6.96 -8.46
C ARG A 73 2.97 -6.40 -9.51
N GLY A 74 3.43 -5.45 -10.30
CA GLY A 74 2.64 -4.77 -11.33
C GLY A 74 1.75 -3.62 -10.82
N THR A 75 1.84 -3.23 -9.55
CA THR A 75 1.13 -2.05 -9.03
C THR A 75 1.79 -0.78 -9.54
N ILE A 76 0.98 0.15 -10.04
CA ILE A 76 1.43 1.49 -10.44
C ILE A 76 1.28 2.42 -9.24
N ILE A 77 2.38 3.02 -8.82
CA ILE A 77 2.48 3.97 -7.71
C ILE A 77 2.88 5.36 -8.24
N GLU A 78 2.52 6.38 -7.48
CA GLU A 78 2.92 7.77 -7.66
C GLU A 78 3.61 8.27 -6.40
#